data_AF-A0A3D3JU51-F1
#
_entry.id   AF-A0A3D3JU51-F1
#
_cell.length_a   1.000
_cell.length_b   1.000
_cell.length_c   1.000
_cell.angle_alpha   90.00
_cell.angle_beta   90.00
_cell.angle_gamma   90.00
#
_symmetry.space_group_name_H-M   'P 1'
#
loop_
_entity.id
_entity.type
_entity.pdbx_description
1 polymer ?
#
loop_
_entity_poly.entity_id
_entity_poly.type
_entity_poly.pdbx_seq_one_letter_code
_entity_poly.pdbx_strand_id
1 'polypeptide(L)'
;MAVAMIGLLMYAPAMPAADDANEMFRYSFNKSSVETIADESGNGLNGSIHGAQPVKSGDGYALAFDGENDYLEVPDHPGLRGQQFTFELWMKPTAAKSHLIARKFSAGRSSYMMHVGSDGSHIYCCVLDPDRSTEHWTTTRNQPLLDRWVHVAFTCDGHWVRLYIDGKLATFAPLGKLPHADERIIPYVDNPINVGRSFYLTKWRYFTGLIAEVRGFSQALNPQEIGAHYAAGHPAVPDSKRPTAISKKQIKPLPRIAVGDGPSIELTAGGKPRATIVIPRDAKHWTGEAARWLQHYVELATGAKLAIVSEDTAPAGTLISVGHTELATRAGVDADDLKWDGGR
;
A
#
# COMPACT_ATOMS: atom_id res chain seq x y z
N MET A 1 -36.76 -37.53 -9.56
CA MET A 1 -36.19 -37.54 -8.20
C MET A 1 -34.99 -38.46 -8.20
N ALA A 2 -33.79 -37.90 -8.08
CA ALA A 2 -32.60 -38.53 -7.52
C ALA A 2 -31.56 -37.39 -7.40
N VAL A 3 -31.36 -36.92 -6.18
CA VAL A 3 -30.36 -35.92 -5.81
C VAL A 3 -29.09 -36.69 -5.44
N ALA A 4 -27.98 -36.40 -6.09
CA ALA A 4 -26.66 -36.89 -5.67
C ALA A 4 -25.84 -35.70 -5.15
N MET A 5 -25.68 -35.67 -3.83
CA MET A 5 -24.88 -34.71 -3.08
C MET A 5 -23.43 -35.21 -3.07
N ILE A 6 -22.51 -34.51 -3.75
CA ILE A 6 -21.07 -34.79 -3.65
C ILE A 6 -20.50 -33.77 -2.68
N GLY A 7 -20.25 -34.22 -1.45
CA GLY A 7 -19.56 -33.45 -0.43
C GLY A 7 -18.10 -33.26 -0.80
N LEU A 8 -17.70 -32.02 -1.05
CA LEU A 8 -16.30 -31.65 -1.20
C LEU A 8 -15.70 -31.52 0.20
N LEU A 9 -14.96 -32.53 0.65
CA LEU A 9 -14.04 -32.38 1.78
C LEU A 9 -12.98 -31.34 1.36
N MET A 10 -13.02 -30.15 1.96
CA MET A 10 -11.90 -29.21 1.88
C MET A 10 -10.81 -29.71 2.83
N TYR A 11 -9.83 -30.42 2.27
CA TYR A 11 -8.53 -30.57 2.89
C TYR A 11 -7.90 -29.17 2.87
N ALA A 12 -7.70 -28.56 4.04
CA ALA A 12 -6.90 -27.34 4.14
C ALA A 12 -5.45 -27.75 3.88
N PRO A 13 -4.81 -27.32 2.76
CA PRO A 13 -3.38 -27.45 2.68
C PRO A 13 -2.77 -26.54 3.75
N ALA A 14 -1.79 -27.08 4.48
CA ALA A 14 -0.87 -26.26 5.24
C ALA A 14 -0.33 -25.14 4.33
N MET A 15 -0.24 -23.92 4.88
CA MET A 15 0.39 -22.78 4.20
C MET A 15 1.73 -23.23 3.60
N PRO A 16 1.96 -23.07 2.29
CA PRO A 16 3.32 -23.14 1.79
C PRO A 16 4.10 -21.96 2.39
N ALA A 17 5.08 -22.29 3.22
CA ALA A 17 6.15 -21.37 3.58
C ALA A 17 6.97 -21.07 2.31
N ALA A 18 7.28 -19.79 2.10
CA ALA A 18 8.25 -19.22 1.17
C ALA A 18 8.13 -19.58 -0.33
N ASP A 19 7.67 -18.63 -1.14
CA ASP A 19 8.29 -18.27 -2.44
C ASP A 19 7.61 -17.02 -3.05
N ASP A 20 7.42 -15.97 -2.25
CA ASP A 20 7.35 -14.64 -2.86
C ASP A 20 8.80 -14.13 -2.93
N ALA A 21 9.41 -14.23 -4.12
CA ALA A 21 10.82 -13.90 -4.35
C ALA A 21 11.20 -12.46 -3.92
N ASN A 22 10.20 -11.62 -3.60
CA ASN A 22 10.34 -10.26 -3.15
C ASN A 22 10.19 -10.07 -1.64
N GLU A 23 9.73 -11.06 -0.87
CA GLU A 23 9.56 -10.94 0.58
C GLU A 23 10.94 -10.85 1.26
N MET A 24 11.18 -9.77 1.99
CA MET A 24 12.43 -9.49 2.70
C MET A 24 12.41 -10.04 4.12
N PHE A 25 11.29 -9.89 4.82
CA PHE A 25 11.07 -10.42 6.15
C PHE A 25 9.59 -10.70 6.39
N ARG A 26 9.32 -11.69 7.23
CA ARG A 26 7.97 -12.00 7.72
C ARG A 26 8.03 -12.42 9.18
N TYR A 27 7.23 -11.77 10.01
CA TYR A 27 7.07 -12.11 11.43
C TYR A 27 5.62 -12.39 11.77
N SER A 28 5.35 -13.65 12.09
CA SER A 28 4.10 -14.10 12.69
C SER A 28 4.33 -14.35 14.18
N PHE A 29 3.35 -14.02 15.03
CA PHE A 29 3.53 -14.12 16.48
C PHE A 29 2.85 -15.36 17.05
N ASN A 30 3.47 -15.92 18.09
CA ASN A 30 2.95 -17.01 18.91
C ASN A 30 3.26 -16.75 20.40
N LYS A 31 2.86 -17.67 21.28
CA LYS A 31 3.07 -17.53 22.73
C LYS A 31 4.52 -17.33 23.14
N SER A 32 5.47 -17.86 22.37
CA SER A 32 6.91 -17.82 22.64
C SER A 32 7.63 -16.67 21.93
N SER A 33 6.91 -15.76 21.27
CA SER A 33 7.48 -14.57 20.63
C SER A 33 7.90 -13.53 21.68
N VAL A 34 8.93 -13.84 22.43
CA VAL A 34 9.54 -13.00 23.46
C VAL A 34 11.03 -12.82 23.15
N GLU A 35 11.53 -11.58 23.28
CA GLU A 35 12.92 -11.17 23.02
C GLU A 35 13.44 -11.33 21.58
N THR A 36 13.13 -12.44 20.91
CA THR A 36 13.51 -12.72 19.53
C THR A 36 12.33 -13.32 18.77
N ILE A 37 12.30 -13.09 17.46
CA ILE A 37 11.31 -13.68 16.56
C ILE A 37 11.98 -14.18 15.29
N ALA A 38 11.64 -15.40 14.89
CA ALA A 38 12.17 -16.00 13.67
C ALA A 38 11.60 -15.28 12.43
N ASP A 39 12.47 -15.04 11.46
CA ASP A 39 12.06 -14.59 10.13
C ASP A 39 11.55 -15.77 9.30
N GLU A 40 10.25 -15.75 8.99
CA GLU A 40 9.57 -16.79 8.22
C GLU A 40 9.75 -16.64 6.71
N SER A 41 10.38 -15.56 6.23
CA SER A 41 10.68 -15.37 4.80
C SER A 41 11.85 -16.24 4.31
N GLY A 42 12.69 -16.73 5.24
CA GLY A 42 13.89 -17.51 4.92
C GLY A 42 15.15 -16.68 4.64
N ASN A 43 15.09 -15.35 4.77
CA ASN A 43 16.24 -14.45 4.54
C ASN A 43 17.14 -14.26 5.77
N GLY A 44 16.81 -14.89 6.89
CA GLY A 44 17.62 -14.87 8.11
C GLY A 44 17.58 -13.54 8.87
N LEU A 45 16.57 -12.70 8.62
CA LEU A 45 16.39 -11.42 9.31
C LEU A 45 15.64 -11.60 10.63
N ASN A 46 16.11 -12.47 11.52
CA ASN A 46 15.45 -12.65 12.82
C ASN A 46 15.33 -11.32 13.58
N GLY A 47 14.12 -11.03 14.06
CA GLY A 47 13.83 -9.77 14.74
C GLY A 47 14.10 -9.85 16.25
N SER A 48 14.31 -8.68 16.87
CA SER A 48 14.48 -8.54 18.32
C SER A 48 13.28 -7.79 18.91
N ILE A 49 12.63 -8.35 19.92
CA ILE A 49 11.48 -7.77 20.60
C ILE A 49 11.94 -7.13 21.91
N HIS A 50 11.60 -5.86 22.11
CA HIS A 50 11.94 -5.11 23.30
C HIS A 50 10.67 -4.69 24.02
N GLY A 51 10.47 -5.19 25.24
CA GLY A 51 9.35 -4.86 26.13
C GLY A 51 8.00 -5.49 25.72
N ALA A 52 7.65 -5.40 24.43
CA ALA A 52 6.39 -5.91 23.88
C ALA A 52 6.20 -7.40 24.17
N GLN A 53 4.97 -7.78 24.53
CA GLN A 53 4.64 -9.16 24.92
C GLN A 53 3.62 -9.78 23.98
N PRO A 54 3.74 -11.09 23.66
CA PRO A 54 2.74 -11.78 22.87
C PRO A 54 1.46 -11.98 23.69
N VAL A 55 0.33 -11.54 23.15
CA VAL A 55 -0.99 -11.72 23.74
C VAL A 55 -1.86 -12.53 22.79
N LYS A 56 -2.67 -13.43 23.36
CA LYS A 56 -3.65 -14.18 22.58
C LYS A 56 -4.70 -13.21 22.04
N SER A 57 -4.98 -13.28 20.74
CA SER A 57 -5.96 -12.44 20.05
C SER A 57 -6.61 -13.28 18.96
N GLY A 58 -7.94 -13.32 18.89
CA GLY A 58 -8.62 -14.27 17.99
C GLY A 58 -8.14 -15.71 18.23
N ASP A 59 -7.77 -16.38 17.13
CA ASP A 59 -7.24 -17.74 17.14
C ASP A 59 -5.70 -17.77 17.10
N GLY A 60 -5.04 -16.60 17.11
CA GLY A 60 -3.60 -16.46 17.07
C GLY A 60 -3.03 -15.58 18.18
N TYR A 61 -1.89 -14.95 17.90
CA TYR A 61 -1.21 -14.02 18.80
C TYR A 61 -0.85 -12.72 18.08
N ALA A 62 -0.85 -11.64 18.85
CA ALA A 62 -0.36 -10.32 18.47
C ALA A 62 0.68 -9.87 19.49
N LEU A 63 1.59 -8.96 19.13
CA LEU A 63 2.40 -8.25 20.11
C LEU A 63 1.61 -7.08 20.68
N ALA A 64 1.60 -6.96 22.01
CA ALA A 64 1.05 -5.82 22.73
C ALA A 64 2.16 -4.81 23.03
N PHE A 65 1.89 -3.54 22.74
CA PHE A 65 2.79 -2.41 22.93
C PHE A 65 2.15 -1.41 23.89
N ASP A 66 2.90 -0.98 24.89
CA ASP A 66 2.44 -0.10 25.98
C ASP A 66 2.48 1.40 25.65
N GLY A 67 3.26 1.82 24.66
CA GLY A 67 3.44 3.23 24.29
C GLY A 67 4.58 3.94 25.02
N GLU A 68 5.44 3.23 25.75
CA GLU A 68 6.53 3.81 26.54
C GLU A 68 7.91 3.41 26.05
N ASN A 69 8.17 2.12 25.86
CA ASN A 69 9.48 1.61 25.43
C ASN A 69 9.41 0.34 24.57
N ASP A 70 8.21 -0.07 24.18
CA ASP A 70 7.97 -1.28 23.41
C ASP A 70 8.23 -1.12 21.91
N TYR A 71 8.99 -2.05 21.31
CA TYR A 71 9.21 -2.12 19.86
C TYR A 71 9.72 -3.49 19.39
N LEU A 72 9.52 -3.78 18.10
CA LEU A 72 10.18 -4.85 17.37
C LEU A 72 11.25 -4.24 16.46
N GLU A 73 12.45 -4.81 16.49
CA GLU A 73 13.58 -4.41 15.66
C GLU A 73 13.82 -5.44 14.56
N VAL A 74 13.85 -4.97 13.31
CA VAL A 74 14.33 -5.74 12.17
C VAL A 74 15.78 -5.33 11.92
N PRO A 75 16.73 -6.29 11.94
CA PRO A 75 18.14 -5.97 11.81
C PRO A 75 18.46 -5.30 10.47
N ASP A 76 19.52 -4.49 10.45
CA ASP A 76 20.04 -3.93 9.22
C ASP A 76 20.50 -5.05 8.26
N HIS A 77 20.17 -4.92 6.98
CA HIS A 77 20.62 -5.87 5.97
C HIS A 77 20.73 -5.21 4.59
N PRO A 78 21.69 -5.61 3.73
CA PRO A 78 21.80 -5.10 2.38
C PRO A 78 20.54 -5.25 1.53
N GLY A 79 19.78 -6.32 1.71
CA GLY A 79 18.49 -6.53 1.03
C GLY A 79 17.43 -5.47 1.38
N LEU A 80 17.57 -4.78 2.52
CA LEU A 80 16.68 -3.69 2.95
C LEU A 80 17.10 -2.32 2.40
N ARG A 81 18.11 -2.27 1.51
CA ARG A 81 18.63 -1.05 0.85
C ARG A 81 17.90 -0.75 -0.46
N GLY A 82 16.71 -1.33 -0.68
CA GLY A 82 15.90 -1.09 -1.87
C GLY A 82 15.53 0.38 -2.08
N GLN A 83 15.23 0.73 -3.33
CA GLN A 83 14.65 2.02 -3.73
C GLN A 83 13.14 1.93 -3.93
N GLN A 84 12.63 0.70 -3.81
CA GLN A 84 11.24 0.36 -3.78
C GLN A 84 11.02 -0.54 -2.57
N PHE A 85 9.81 -0.54 -2.04
CA PHE A 85 9.44 -1.44 -0.96
C PHE A 85 7.93 -1.51 -0.78
N THR A 86 7.51 -2.52 -0.04
CA THR A 86 6.22 -2.57 0.64
C THR A 86 6.43 -2.96 2.09
N PHE A 87 5.77 -2.27 3.01
CA PHE A 87 5.61 -2.73 4.38
C PHE A 87 4.12 -2.90 4.67
N GLU A 88 3.73 -4.04 5.19
CA GLU A 88 2.36 -4.29 5.60
C GLU A 88 2.29 -4.91 6.99
N LEU A 89 1.21 -4.59 7.70
CA LEU A 89 0.89 -5.18 8.99
C LEU A 89 -0.60 -5.07 9.33
N TRP A 90 -1.05 -5.91 10.25
CA TRP A 90 -2.29 -5.69 10.98
C TRP A 90 -2.02 -4.91 12.26
N MET A 91 -2.83 -3.90 12.54
CA MET A 91 -2.74 -3.09 13.76
C MET A 91 -4.09 -2.87 14.41
N LYS A 92 -4.09 -2.75 15.73
CA LYS A 92 -5.21 -2.30 16.55
C LYS A 92 -4.69 -1.24 17.53
N PRO A 93 -4.59 0.04 17.12
CA PRO A 93 -4.12 1.10 17.99
C PRO A 93 -5.18 1.41 19.06
N THR A 94 -4.74 1.70 20.27
CA THR A 94 -5.61 2.19 21.37
C THR A 94 -5.30 3.64 21.74
N ALA A 95 -4.31 4.25 21.09
CA ALA A 95 -3.97 5.66 21.24
C ALA A 95 -3.60 6.32 19.89
N ALA A 96 -3.85 7.62 19.80
CA ALA A 96 -3.35 8.48 18.74
C ALA A 96 -1.83 8.75 18.91
N LYS A 97 -1.18 9.38 17.92
CA LYS A 97 0.26 9.69 17.95
C LYS A 97 1.15 8.44 18.09
N SER A 98 0.70 7.32 17.54
CA SER A 98 1.32 6.00 17.65
C SER A 98 2.17 5.69 16.42
N HIS A 99 3.46 5.38 16.60
CA HIS A 99 4.40 5.19 15.48
C HIS A 99 4.53 3.72 15.09
N LEU A 100 4.30 3.40 13.81
CA LEU A 100 4.11 2.01 13.36
C LEU A 100 5.37 1.40 12.80
N ILE A 101 5.97 2.03 11.80
CA ILE A 101 7.21 1.55 11.20
C ILE A 101 8.08 2.75 10.81
N ALA A 102 9.38 2.65 11.05
CA ALA A 102 10.32 3.67 10.63
C ALA A 102 11.73 3.13 10.50
N ARG A 103 12.48 3.68 9.55
CA ARG A 103 13.94 3.61 9.56
C ARG A 103 14.50 4.99 9.81
N LYS A 104 15.16 5.16 10.96
CA LYS A 104 15.78 6.43 11.32
C LYS A 104 16.92 6.75 10.34
N PHE A 105 16.94 7.98 9.84
CA PHE A 105 18.04 8.50 9.03
C PHE A 105 19.00 9.34 9.90
N SER A 106 18.48 10.40 10.50
CA SER A 106 19.23 11.30 11.37
C SER A 106 18.38 11.73 12.56
N ALA A 107 18.86 12.69 13.37
CA ALA A 107 18.04 13.25 14.45
C ALA A 107 16.80 13.93 13.85
N GLY A 108 15.62 13.45 14.23
CA GLY A 108 14.34 13.99 13.80
C GLY A 108 13.89 13.67 12.38
N ARG A 109 14.67 12.88 11.60
CA ARG A 109 14.30 12.46 10.24
C ARG A 109 14.44 10.95 10.06
N SER A 110 13.52 10.39 9.29
CA SER A 110 13.52 8.96 8.93
C SER A 110 13.64 8.82 7.41
N SER A 111 14.35 7.80 6.94
CA SER A 111 14.38 7.45 5.50
C SER A 111 12.96 7.17 5.01
N TYR A 112 12.17 6.53 5.86
CA TYR A 112 10.73 6.39 5.72
C TYR A 112 10.10 6.19 7.09
N MET A 113 8.83 6.55 7.22
CA MET A 113 8.07 6.44 8.44
C MET A 113 6.58 6.30 8.13
N MET A 114 5.86 5.52 8.94
CA MET A 114 4.40 5.48 8.97
C MET A 114 3.92 5.56 10.43
N HIS A 115 2.90 6.37 10.70
CA HIS A 115 2.34 6.54 12.03
C HIS A 115 0.85 6.89 12.01
N VAL A 116 0.17 6.58 13.12
CA VAL A 116 -1.18 7.07 13.41
C VAL A 116 -1.10 8.53 13.84
N GLY A 117 -1.86 9.35 13.14
CA GLY A 117 -1.99 10.78 13.34
C GLY A 117 -2.37 11.20 14.76
N SER A 118 -2.22 12.50 15.00
CA SER A 118 -2.45 13.10 16.32
C SER A 118 -3.90 13.08 16.79
N ASP A 119 -4.84 12.89 15.86
CA ASP A 119 -6.28 12.79 16.06
C ASP A 119 -6.77 11.34 16.18
N GLY A 120 -5.89 10.35 15.96
CA GLY A 120 -6.28 8.94 15.91
C GLY A 120 -7.16 8.57 14.71
N SER A 121 -7.28 9.45 13.71
CA SER A 121 -8.22 9.34 12.59
C SER A 121 -7.56 9.37 11.21
N HIS A 122 -6.24 9.43 11.16
CA HIS A 122 -5.48 9.27 9.93
C HIS A 122 -4.20 8.48 10.14
N ILE A 123 -3.68 7.91 9.05
CA ILE A 123 -2.32 7.40 8.96
C ILE A 123 -1.55 8.33 8.02
N TYR A 124 -0.39 8.77 8.51
CA TYR A 124 0.61 9.50 7.75
C TYR A 124 1.73 8.54 7.38
N CYS A 125 2.23 8.63 6.16
CA CYS A 125 3.54 8.08 5.84
C CYS A 125 4.39 9.06 5.04
N CYS A 126 5.70 8.90 5.14
CA CYS A 126 6.65 9.66 4.36
C CYS A 126 7.86 8.84 3.95
N VAL A 127 8.54 9.35 2.92
CA VAL A 127 9.86 8.94 2.45
C VAL A 127 10.72 10.21 2.35
N LEU A 128 11.94 10.18 2.89
CA LEU A 128 12.88 11.29 2.76
C LEU A 128 13.52 11.24 1.36
N ASP A 129 13.69 12.40 0.75
CA ASP A 129 14.32 12.56 -0.56
C ASP A 129 15.85 12.34 -0.54
N PRO A 130 16.49 12.18 -1.72
CA PRO A 130 17.94 11.92 -1.83
C PRO A 130 18.81 13.02 -1.20
N ASP A 131 18.41 14.28 -1.38
CA ASP A 131 19.14 15.46 -0.89
C ASP A 131 18.93 15.71 0.62
N ARG A 132 18.03 14.93 1.24
CA ARG A 132 17.71 14.89 2.67
C ARG A 132 17.01 16.16 3.16
N SER A 133 16.48 16.97 2.26
CA SER A 133 15.82 18.23 2.58
C SER A 133 14.31 18.07 2.76
N THR A 134 13.67 17.22 1.96
CA THR A 134 12.21 17.13 1.84
C THR A 134 11.70 15.73 2.18
N GLU A 135 10.71 15.67 3.06
CA GLU A 135 9.89 14.45 3.20
C GLU A 135 8.78 14.50 2.17
N HIS A 136 8.70 13.49 1.31
CA HIS A 136 7.54 13.23 0.46
C HIS A 136 6.55 12.41 1.26
N TRP A 137 5.33 12.92 1.41
CA TRP A 137 4.36 12.34 2.33
C TRP A 137 2.97 12.29 1.76
N THR A 138 2.17 11.39 2.31
CA THR A 138 0.74 11.33 2.07
C THR A 138 0.02 10.97 3.36
N THR A 139 -1.24 11.35 3.47
CA THR A 139 -2.04 11.10 4.68
C THR A 139 -3.47 10.75 4.31
N THR A 140 -4.01 9.73 4.97
CA THR A 140 -5.44 9.41 4.85
C THR A 140 -6.28 10.50 5.53
N ARG A 141 -7.59 10.49 5.34
CA ARG A 141 -8.51 11.36 6.11
C ARG A 141 -9.68 10.54 6.64
N ASN A 142 -10.19 10.92 7.81
CA ASN A 142 -11.42 10.41 8.40
C ASN A 142 -11.52 8.88 8.47
N GLN A 143 -10.42 8.23 8.89
CA GLN A 143 -10.37 6.78 9.07
C GLN A 143 -10.72 6.41 10.51
N PRO A 144 -11.64 5.45 10.76
CA PRO A 144 -11.86 4.91 12.08
C PRO A 144 -10.72 3.93 12.42
N LEU A 145 -9.68 4.38 13.11
CA LEU A 145 -8.49 3.54 13.38
C LEU A 145 -8.48 2.92 14.78
N LEU A 146 -8.93 3.67 15.79
CA LEU A 146 -8.79 3.26 17.19
C LEU A 146 -9.68 2.05 17.53
N ASP A 147 -9.15 1.19 18.39
CA ASP A 147 -9.82 0.04 19.01
C ASP A 147 -10.39 -1.01 18.05
N ARG A 148 -9.94 -0.98 16.79
CA ARG A 148 -10.27 -1.99 15.77
C ARG A 148 -9.04 -2.46 15.02
N TRP A 149 -9.10 -3.69 14.53
CA TRP A 149 -8.09 -4.20 13.60
C TRP A 149 -8.21 -3.49 12.26
N VAL A 150 -7.07 -3.07 11.73
CA VAL A 150 -6.90 -2.43 10.43
C VAL A 150 -5.70 -3.08 9.76
N HIS A 151 -5.86 -3.50 8.51
CA HIS A 151 -4.71 -3.85 7.68
C HIS A 151 -4.18 -2.57 7.03
N VAL A 152 -2.88 -2.34 7.16
CA VAL A 152 -2.22 -1.17 6.57
C VAL A 152 -1.07 -1.65 5.70
N ALA A 153 -0.97 -1.10 4.49
CA ALA A 153 0.20 -1.29 3.64
C ALA A 153 0.75 0.05 3.14
N PHE A 154 2.06 0.19 3.22
CA PHE A 154 2.83 1.35 2.79
C PHE A 154 3.78 0.93 1.68
N THR A 155 3.55 1.43 0.46
CA THR A 155 4.36 1.11 -0.72
C THR A 155 5.13 2.32 -1.22
N CYS A 156 6.33 2.09 -1.74
CA CYS A 156 7.09 3.06 -2.55
C CYS A 156 7.63 2.36 -3.80
N ASP A 157 7.31 2.86 -4.99
CA ASP A 157 7.79 2.31 -6.28
C ASP A 157 8.90 3.16 -6.92
N GLY A 158 9.47 4.09 -6.16
CA GLY A 158 10.44 5.06 -6.64
C GLY A 158 9.84 6.29 -7.36
N HIS A 159 8.53 6.29 -7.62
CA HIS A 159 7.79 7.42 -8.18
C HIS A 159 6.68 7.90 -7.26
N TRP A 160 6.11 7.00 -6.45
CA TRP A 160 4.92 7.21 -5.67
C TRP A 160 5.03 6.57 -4.29
N VAL A 161 4.62 7.34 -3.29
CA VAL A 161 4.32 6.89 -1.93
C VAL A 161 2.83 6.58 -1.89
N ARG A 162 2.43 5.37 -1.48
CA ARG A 162 1.01 4.99 -1.37
C ARG A 162 0.70 4.35 -0.02
N LEU A 163 -0.53 4.57 0.45
CA LEU A 163 -1.09 3.93 1.62
C LEU A 163 -2.37 3.19 1.25
N TYR A 164 -2.47 1.96 1.73
CA TYR A 164 -3.65 1.10 1.61
C TYR A 164 -4.22 0.83 3.00
N ILE A 165 -5.54 0.88 3.12
CA ILE A 165 -6.30 0.54 4.32
C ILE A 165 -7.28 -0.56 3.96
N ASP A 166 -7.24 -1.65 4.72
CA ASP A 166 -8.12 -2.82 4.53
C ASP A 166 -8.14 -3.30 3.07
N GLY A 167 -6.93 -3.41 2.48
CA GLY A 167 -6.70 -3.91 1.13
C GLY A 167 -7.00 -2.91 0.01
N LYS A 168 -7.39 -1.67 0.31
CA LYS A 168 -7.79 -0.65 -0.68
C LYS A 168 -6.88 0.56 -0.64
N LEU A 169 -6.53 1.10 -1.81
CA LEU A 169 -5.78 2.35 -1.91
C LEU A 169 -6.56 3.47 -1.23
N ALA A 170 -5.95 4.09 -0.21
CA ALA A 170 -6.57 5.14 0.59
C ALA A 170 -6.02 6.52 0.23
N THR A 171 -4.72 6.62 -0.08
CA THR A 171 -4.07 7.86 -0.50
C THR A 171 -2.74 7.57 -1.19
N PHE A 172 -2.24 8.55 -1.94
CA PHE A 172 -0.93 8.50 -2.57
C PHE A 172 -0.34 9.92 -2.72
N ALA A 173 0.96 10.01 -2.99
CA ALA A 173 1.64 11.24 -3.35
C ALA A 173 2.85 10.94 -4.24
N PRO A 174 3.18 11.82 -5.21
CA PRO A 174 4.37 11.64 -6.02
C PRO A 174 5.64 11.96 -5.23
N LEU A 175 6.73 11.29 -5.57
CA LEU A 175 8.07 11.70 -5.20
C LEU A 175 8.45 12.86 -6.14
N GLY A 176 8.45 14.09 -5.60
CA GLY A 176 8.42 15.33 -6.39
C GLY A 176 9.63 15.55 -7.33
N LYS A 177 10.80 14.98 -7.01
CA LYS A 177 11.96 14.95 -7.90
C LYS A 177 12.44 13.51 -8.03
N LEU A 178 12.42 12.99 -9.26
CA LEU A 178 13.19 11.78 -9.56
C LEU A 178 14.68 12.15 -9.45
N PRO A 179 15.50 11.39 -8.71
CA PRO A 179 16.93 11.63 -8.66
C PRO A 179 17.55 11.59 -10.07
N HIS A 180 18.73 12.21 -10.22
CA HIS A 180 19.58 11.89 -11.37
C HIS A 180 19.79 10.37 -11.46
N ALA A 181 20.05 9.84 -12.66
CA ALA A 181 20.04 8.40 -12.93
C ALA A 181 20.94 7.54 -12.00
N ASP A 182 21.87 8.17 -11.28
CA ASP A 182 22.83 7.54 -10.37
C ASP A 182 22.55 7.81 -8.87
N GLU A 183 21.49 8.55 -8.51
CA GLU A 183 21.18 8.93 -7.13
C GLU A 183 20.09 8.05 -6.51
N ARG A 184 20.25 7.74 -5.21
CA ARG A 184 19.28 6.96 -4.43
C ARG A 184 18.09 7.82 -4.03
N ILE A 185 16.90 7.50 -4.55
CA ILE A 185 15.57 7.96 -4.13
C ILE A 185 15.42 7.98 -2.61
N ILE A 186 15.76 6.85 -1.96
CA ILE A 186 15.62 6.69 -0.51
C ILE A 186 17.02 6.70 0.11
N PRO A 187 17.35 7.72 0.92
CA PRO A 187 18.63 7.79 1.60
C PRO A 187 18.72 6.67 2.63
N TYR A 188 19.94 6.16 2.82
CA TYR A 188 20.19 5.01 3.67
C TYR A 188 21.26 5.30 4.72
N VAL A 189 21.10 4.69 5.88
CA VAL A 189 22.08 4.57 6.96
C VAL A 189 21.92 3.17 7.57
N ASP A 190 23.02 2.63 8.14
CA ASP A 190 23.07 1.30 8.77
C ASP A 190 22.30 1.29 10.11
N ASN A 191 21.01 1.63 10.07
CA ASN A 191 20.09 1.60 11.19
C ASN A 191 19.00 0.54 10.93
N PRO A 192 18.52 -0.13 11.98
CA PRO A 192 17.45 -1.11 11.87
C PRO A 192 16.13 -0.46 11.44
N ILE A 193 15.22 -1.29 10.92
CA ILE A 193 13.81 -0.91 10.80
C ILE A 193 13.15 -1.16 12.15
N ASN A 194 12.48 -0.15 12.67
CA ASN A 194 11.77 -0.23 13.94
C ASN A 194 10.28 -0.35 13.66
N VAL A 195 9.63 -1.31 14.32
CA VAL A 195 8.19 -1.51 14.34
C VAL A 195 7.69 -1.18 15.73
N GLY A 196 6.69 -0.31 15.83
CA GLY A 196 6.16 0.18 17.10
C GLY A 196 6.89 1.40 17.67
N ARG A 197 7.91 1.95 16.99
CA ARG A 197 8.53 3.22 17.40
C ARG A 197 9.17 4.02 16.28
N SER A 198 9.36 5.32 16.50
CA SER A 198 10.35 6.10 15.76
C SER A 198 10.90 7.28 16.57
N PHE A 199 12.08 7.77 16.19
CA PHE A 199 12.63 9.02 16.73
C PHE A 199 12.11 10.18 15.89
N TYR A 200 11.20 10.98 16.45
CA TYR A 200 10.55 12.07 15.74
C TYR A 200 10.85 13.41 16.41
N LEU A 201 11.36 14.36 15.62
CA LEU A 201 11.92 15.64 16.05
C LEU A 201 13.03 15.45 17.11
N THR A 202 12.66 15.42 18.39
CA THR A 202 13.60 15.41 19.52
C THR A 202 13.40 14.27 20.50
N LYS A 203 12.45 13.34 20.24
CA LYS A 203 12.17 12.24 21.17
C LYS A 203 11.65 10.99 20.48
N TRP A 204 11.75 9.88 21.21
CA TRP A 204 11.10 8.64 20.84
C TRP A 204 9.59 8.75 20.97
N ARG A 205 8.91 8.14 20.01
CA ARG A 205 7.46 7.93 19.97
C ARG A 205 7.21 6.45 19.79
N TYR A 206 6.22 5.94 20.50
CA TYR A 206 5.93 4.52 20.57
C TYR A 206 4.48 4.27 20.17
N PHE A 207 4.21 3.06 19.71
CA PHE A 207 2.88 2.58 19.43
C PHE A 207 2.21 2.10 20.71
N THR A 208 0.92 2.38 20.87
CA THR A 208 0.09 1.77 21.93
C THR A 208 -1.02 0.96 21.28
N GLY A 209 -1.05 -0.34 21.57
CA GLY A 209 -2.06 -1.26 21.05
C GLY A 209 -1.49 -2.60 20.65
N LEU A 210 -2.12 -3.25 19.66
CA LEU A 210 -1.69 -4.56 19.15
C LEU A 210 -1.16 -4.45 17.71
N ILE A 211 -0.10 -5.21 17.40
CA ILE A 211 0.34 -5.47 16.02
C ILE A 211 0.37 -6.98 15.79
N ALA A 212 -0.12 -7.41 14.63
CA ALA A 212 -0.03 -8.77 14.17
C ALA A 212 0.51 -8.80 12.74
N GLU A 213 1.26 -9.85 12.40
CA GLU A 213 1.81 -10.13 11.08
C GLU A 213 2.55 -8.94 10.47
N VAL A 214 3.87 -8.91 10.61
CA VAL A 214 4.70 -7.84 10.07
C VAL A 214 5.45 -8.36 8.86
N ARG A 215 5.24 -7.76 7.69
CA ARG A 215 5.85 -8.20 6.43
C ARG A 215 6.52 -7.04 5.71
N GLY A 216 7.64 -7.33 5.05
CA GLY A 216 8.37 -6.38 4.24
C GLY A 216 8.75 -6.99 2.90
N PHE A 217 8.62 -6.22 1.82
CA PHE A 217 8.93 -6.65 0.45
C PHE A 217 9.88 -5.66 -0.22
N SER A 218 10.74 -6.17 -1.10
CA SER A 218 11.73 -5.39 -1.86
C SER A 218 11.15 -4.65 -3.06
N GLN A 219 9.86 -4.87 -3.34
CA GLN A 219 9.10 -4.23 -4.41
C GLN A 219 7.85 -3.53 -3.88
N ALA A 220 7.35 -2.56 -4.65
CA ALA A 220 6.01 -2.03 -4.45
C ALA A 220 4.98 -3.05 -4.96
N LEU A 221 4.27 -3.71 -4.03
CA LEU A 221 3.19 -4.62 -4.37
C LEU A 221 2.05 -3.86 -5.05
N ASN A 222 1.44 -4.50 -6.02
CA ASN A 222 0.30 -3.95 -6.74
C ASN A 222 -0.99 -4.05 -5.89
N PRO A 223 -2.05 -3.30 -6.24
CA PRO A 223 -3.31 -3.30 -5.47
C PRO A 223 -3.97 -4.69 -5.32
N GLN A 224 -3.79 -5.59 -6.30
CA GLN A 224 -4.35 -6.93 -6.28
C GLN A 224 -3.64 -7.81 -5.25
N GLU A 225 -2.30 -7.73 -5.18
CA GLU A 225 -1.48 -8.43 -4.17
C GLU A 225 -1.83 -7.96 -2.77
N ILE A 226 -1.89 -6.64 -2.54
CA ILE A 226 -2.32 -6.06 -1.26
C ILE A 226 -3.74 -6.49 -0.88
N GLY A 227 -4.65 -6.50 -1.85
CA GLY A 227 -6.02 -6.97 -1.67
C GLY A 227 -6.08 -8.46 -1.31
N ALA A 228 -5.22 -9.29 -1.91
CA ALA A 228 -5.13 -10.71 -1.64
C ALA A 228 -4.57 -11.00 -0.23
N HIS A 229 -3.51 -10.31 0.18
CA HIS A 229 -2.96 -10.42 1.54
C HIS A 229 -4.00 -10.05 2.60
N TYR A 230 -4.68 -8.93 2.40
CA TYR A 230 -5.79 -8.52 3.26
C TYR A 230 -6.91 -9.56 3.32
N ALA A 231 -7.32 -10.12 2.17
CA ALA A 231 -8.41 -11.08 2.08
C ALA A 231 -8.07 -12.43 2.73
N ALA A 232 -6.82 -12.87 2.66
CA ALA A 232 -6.34 -14.03 3.41
C ALA A 232 -6.50 -13.80 4.93
N GLY A 233 -6.18 -12.58 5.37
CA GLY A 233 -6.24 -12.14 6.75
C GLY A 233 -5.32 -12.95 7.67
N HIS A 234 -5.49 -12.78 8.98
CA HIS A 234 -4.56 -13.35 9.96
C HIS A 234 -5.29 -13.96 11.17
N PRO A 235 -4.86 -15.12 11.71
CA PRO A 235 -5.51 -15.78 12.86
C PRO A 235 -5.61 -14.88 14.10
N ALA A 236 -4.68 -13.94 14.28
CA ALA A 236 -4.72 -12.98 15.39
C ALA A 236 -5.85 -11.93 15.28
N VAL A 237 -6.49 -11.85 14.12
CA VAL A 237 -7.50 -10.86 13.75
C VAL A 237 -8.86 -11.57 13.64
N PRO A 238 -9.74 -11.42 14.66
CA PRO A 238 -11.05 -12.07 14.67
C PRO A 238 -11.90 -11.72 13.44
N ASP A 239 -12.54 -12.71 12.84
CA ASP A 239 -13.39 -12.56 11.65
C ASP A 239 -14.57 -11.59 11.84
N SER A 240 -15.05 -11.43 13.08
CA SER A 240 -16.12 -10.49 13.43
C SER A 240 -15.72 -9.01 13.34
N LYS A 241 -14.44 -8.72 13.10
CA LYS A 241 -13.89 -7.36 12.95
C LYS A 241 -13.09 -7.15 11.66
N ARG A 242 -12.88 -8.18 10.85
CA ARG A 242 -12.65 -7.99 9.41
C ARG A 242 -13.96 -7.43 8.86
N PRO A 243 -13.96 -6.38 8.03
CA PRO A 243 -15.14 -6.05 7.23
C PRO A 243 -15.68 -7.33 6.62
N THR A 244 -16.78 -7.85 7.20
CA THR A 244 -17.54 -8.93 6.59
C THR A 244 -17.81 -8.43 5.19
N ALA A 245 -17.46 -9.23 4.16
CA ALA A 245 -17.75 -8.89 2.77
C ALA A 245 -19.13 -8.24 2.75
N ILE A 246 -19.17 -6.92 2.48
CA ILE A 246 -20.30 -6.09 2.87
C ILE A 246 -21.55 -6.80 2.36
N SER A 247 -22.46 -7.18 3.28
CA SER A 247 -23.77 -7.68 2.90
C SER A 247 -24.25 -6.80 1.77
N LYS A 248 -24.55 -7.37 0.60
CA LYS A 248 -24.94 -6.61 -0.62
C LYS A 248 -26.06 -5.59 -0.37
N LYS A 249 -26.72 -5.66 0.80
CA LYS A 249 -27.76 -4.74 1.30
C LYS A 249 -27.27 -3.46 1.99
N GLN A 250 -26.00 -3.30 2.39
CA GLN A 250 -25.56 -2.18 3.25
C GLN A 250 -24.37 -1.37 2.72
N ILE A 251 -23.92 -1.66 1.50
CA ILE A 251 -23.15 -0.70 0.73
C ILE A 251 -24.15 0.41 0.37
N LYS A 252 -24.11 1.57 1.05
CA LYS A 252 -24.49 2.79 0.32
C LYS A 252 -23.46 2.81 -0.78
N PRO A 253 -23.84 2.60 -2.05
CA PRO A 253 -22.88 2.52 -3.13
C PRO A 253 -21.88 3.66 -2.89
N LEU A 254 -20.58 3.42 -3.11
CA LEU A 254 -19.79 4.50 -3.69
C LEU A 254 -20.70 5.15 -4.74
N PRO A 255 -20.56 6.42 -5.10
CA PRO A 255 -20.89 6.70 -6.48
C PRO A 255 -20.06 5.68 -7.28
N ARG A 256 -20.69 4.56 -7.68
CA ARG A 256 -20.76 4.20 -9.06
C ARG A 256 -20.90 5.59 -9.65
N ILE A 257 -19.84 6.07 -10.28
CA ILE A 257 -20.09 6.63 -11.59
C ILE A 257 -21.04 5.58 -12.16
N ALA A 258 -22.33 5.91 -12.11
CA ALA A 258 -23.22 5.31 -13.04
C ALA A 258 -22.50 5.69 -14.33
N VAL A 259 -21.72 4.74 -14.85
CA VAL A 259 -21.87 4.44 -16.25
C VAL A 259 -23.38 4.38 -16.31
N GLY A 260 -23.99 5.46 -16.82
CA GLY A 260 -25.43 5.57 -16.85
C GLY A 260 -25.94 4.38 -17.66
N ASP A 261 -27.11 4.49 -18.25
CA ASP A 261 -27.45 3.57 -19.34
C ASP A 261 -26.55 3.78 -20.60
N GLY A 262 -25.35 4.33 -20.43
CA GLY A 262 -24.28 4.43 -21.41
C GLY A 262 -23.47 3.14 -21.53
N PRO A 263 -22.76 2.97 -22.64
CA PRO A 263 -22.02 1.76 -22.95
C PRO A 263 -20.92 1.50 -21.91
N SER A 264 -20.82 0.26 -21.43
CA SER A 264 -19.67 -0.22 -20.66
C SER A 264 -18.42 -0.18 -21.54
N ILE A 265 -17.35 0.48 -21.07
CA ILE A 265 -16.09 0.54 -21.80
C ILE A 265 -15.19 -0.62 -21.38
N GLU A 266 -14.83 -1.49 -22.32
CA GLU A 266 -13.87 -2.57 -22.11
C GLU A 266 -12.47 -2.08 -22.48
N LEU A 267 -11.61 -1.89 -21.48
CA LEU A 267 -10.23 -1.42 -21.68
C LEU A 267 -9.29 -2.56 -22.10
N THR A 268 -9.56 -3.77 -21.62
CA THR A 268 -8.73 -4.95 -21.81
C THR A 268 -9.60 -6.20 -21.87
N ALA A 269 -9.17 -7.22 -22.60
CA ALA A 269 -9.85 -8.51 -22.67
C ALA A 269 -8.82 -9.64 -22.67
N GLY A 270 -8.87 -10.52 -21.67
CA GLY A 270 -7.93 -11.65 -21.55
C GLY A 270 -6.46 -11.20 -21.48
N GLY A 271 -6.16 -10.13 -20.74
CA GLY A 271 -4.81 -9.59 -20.59
C GLY A 271 -4.27 -8.86 -21.82
N LYS A 272 -5.10 -8.62 -22.84
CA LYS A 272 -4.73 -7.87 -24.06
C LYS A 272 -5.39 -6.48 -24.08
N PRO A 273 -4.68 -5.44 -24.55
CA PRO A 273 -5.26 -4.10 -24.66
C PRO A 273 -6.40 -4.08 -25.68
N ARG A 274 -7.52 -3.44 -25.33
CA ARG A 274 -8.67 -3.19 -26.21
C ARG A 274 -8.96 -1.70 -26.41
N ALA A 275 -8.29 -0.85 -25.64
CA ALA A 275 -8.35 0.59 -25.77
C ALA A 275 -6.97 1.19 -26.05
N THR A 276 -6.96 2.41 -26.58
CA THR A 276 -5.76 3.20 -26.81
C THR A 276 -5.87 4.53 -26.07
N ILE A 277 -4.83 4.92 -25.36
CA ILE A 277 -4.72 6.24 -24.72
C ILE A 277 -4.30 7.24 -25.78
N VAL A 278 -5.02 8.35 -25.86
CA VAL A 278 -4.79 9.40 -26.84
C VAL A 278 -4.49 10.72 -26.15
N ILE A 279 -3.42 11.38 -26.57
CA ILE A 279 -3.01 12.71 -26.07
C ILE A 279 -3.09 13.76 -27.20
N PRO A 280 -3.19 15.06 -26.86
CA PRO A 280 -3.21 16.12 -27.85
C PRO A 280 -1.96 16.12 -28.73
N ARG A 281 -2.09 16.61 -29.96
CA ARG A 281 -0.94 16.70 -30.89
C ARG A 281 0.23 17.47 -30.29
N ASP A 282 -0.07 18.57 -29.60
CA ASP A 282 0.90 19.42 -28.92
C ASP A 282 0.86 19.19 -27.40
N ALA A 283 0.76 17.93 -26.97
CA ALA A 283 0.68 17.56 -25.56
C ALA A 283 1.83 18.17 -24.76
N LYS A 284 1.48 18.94 -23.72
CA LYS A 284 2.46 19.40 -22.73
C LYS A 284 3.03 18.20 -21.99
N HIS A 285 4.26 18.34 -21.48
CA HIS A 285 4.94 17.32 -20.68
C HIS A 285 4.01 16.62 -19.66
N TRP A 286 3.24 17.38 -18.90
CA TRP A 286 2.33 16.87 -17.87
C TRP A 286 1.19 16.01 -18.41
N THR A 287 0.68 16.31 -19.60
CA THR A 287 -0.34 15.49 -20.26
C THR A 287 0.25 14.14 -20.70
N GLY A 288 1.50 14.15 -21.17
CA GLY A 288 2.25 12.92 -21.46
C GLY A 288 2.50 12.07 -20.22
N GLU A 289 2.86 12.69 -19.09
CA GLU A 289 3.02 12.01 -17.80
C GLU A 289 1.70 11.40 -17.30
N ALA A 290 0.60 12.15 -17.35
CA ALA A 290 -0.71 11.63 -16.98
C ALA A 290 -1.12 10.42 -17.82
N ALA A 291 -0.83 10.43 -19.12
CA ALA A 291 -1.09 9.30 -20.01
C ALA A 291 -0.22 8.07 -19.66
N ARG A 292 1.06 8.29 -19.33
CA ARG A 292 1.96 7.23 -18.83
C ARG A 292 1.47 6.63 -17.52
N TRP A 293 0.95 7.46 -16.61
CA TRP A 293 0.37 6.98 -15.36
C TRP A 293 -0.88 6.14 -15.59
N LEU A 294 -1.79 6.61 -16.44
CA LEU A 294 -2.98 5.82 -16.79
C LEU A 294 -2.59 4.48 -17.42
N GLN A 295 -1.65 4.47 -18.36
CA GLN A 295 -1.12 3.25 -18.97
C GLN A 295 -0.59 2.29 -17.90
N HIS A 296 0.26 2.79 -17.00
CA HIS A 296 0.87 2.01 -15.95
C HIS A 296 -0.16 1.43 -14.98
N TYR A 297 -1.15 2.21 -14.57
CA TYR A 297 -2.21 1.71 -13.67
C TYR A 297 -3.09 0.67 -14.36
N VAL A 298 -3.40 0.81 -15.65
CA VAL A 298 -4.11 -0.23 -16.40
C VAL A 298 -3.24 -1.48 -16.52
N GLU A 299 -1.95 -1.34 -16.81
CA GLU A 299 -1.00 -2.46 -16.91
C GLU A 299 -0.88 -3.22 -15.58
N LEU A 300 -0.69 -2.51 -14.47
CA LEU A 300 -0.70 -3.12 -13.12
C LEU A 300 -2.02 -3.82 -12.83
N ALA A 301 -3.15 -3.20 -13.22
CA ALA A 301 -4.45 -3.73 -12.86
C ALA A 301 -4.90 -4.94 -13.71
N THR A 302 -4.36 -5.10 -14.91
CA THR A 302 -4.89 -6.02 -15.92
C THR A 302 -3.84 -6.89 -16.61
N GLY A 303 -2.55 -6.59 -16.43
CA GLY A 303 -1.44 -7.14 -17.20
C GLY A 303 -1.34 -6.60 -18.64
N ALA A 304 -2.27 -5.75 -19.08
CA ALA A 304 -2.29 -5.24 -20.45
C ALA A 304 -1.76 -3.81 -20.53
N LYS A 305 -0.72 -3.61 -21.34
CA LYS A 305 -0.19 -2.29 -21.64
C LYS A 305 -0.96 -1.64 -22.79
N LEU A 306 -1.75 -0.60 -22.50
CA LEU A 306 -2.44 0.19 -23.53
C LEU A 306 -1.42 1.01 -24.33
N ALA A 307 -1.62 1.22 -25.63
CA ALA A 307 -0.78 2.15 -26.39
C ALA A 307 -1.06 3.61 -25.99
N ILE A 308 -0.04 4.48 -26.05
CA ILE A 308 -0.21 5.94 -25.95
C ILE A 308 0.16 6.51 -27.32
N VAL A 309 -0.75 7.24 -27.94
CA VAL A 309 -0.57 7.85 -29.27
C VAL A 309 -1.05 9.29 -29.27
N SER A 310 -0.52 10.07 -30.21
CA SER A 310 -1.06 11.40 -30.52
C SER A 310 -2.38 11.28 -31.28
N GLU A 311 -3.31 12.19 -31.06
CA GLU A 311 -4.67 12.16 -31.62
C GLU A 311 -4.73 12.16 -33.16
N ASP A 312 -3.72 12.69 -33.82
CA ASP A 312 -3.57 12.67 -35.28
C ASP A 312 -3.21 11.28 -35.84
N THR A 313 -2.73 10.38 -34.98
CA THR A 313 -2.35 8.99 -35.30
C THR A 313 -3.22 7.96 -34.58
N ALA A 314 -4.33 8.41 -33.97
CA ALA A 314 -5.20 7.54 -33.21
C ALA A 314 -5.79 6.42 -34.08
N PRO A 315 -5.68 5.14 -33.66
CA PRO A 315 -6.28 4.03 -34.39
C PRO A 315 -7.80 4.05 -34.26
N ALA A 316 -8.48 3.33 -35.14
CA ALA A 316 -9.91 3.06 -34.95
C ALA A 316 -10.15 2.18 -33.72
N GLY A 317 -11.22 2.44 -32.97
CA GLY A 317 -11.63 1.62 -31.82
C GLY A 317 -11.93 2.44 -30.57
N THR A 318 -11.81 1.81 -29.40
CA THR A 318 -12.03 2.45 -28.10
C THR A 318 -10.84 3.36 -27.77
N LEU A 319 -11.10 4.65 -27.63
CA LEU A 319 -10.09 5.66 -27.32
C LEU A 319 -10.33 6.27 -25.94
N ILE A 320 -9.24 6.57 -25.24
CA ILE A 320 -9.25 7.24 -23.95
C ILE A 320 -8.49 8.55 -24.10
N SER A 321 -9.21 9.65 -24.21
CA SER A 321 -8.60 10.98 -24.27
C SER A 321 -8.01 11.36 -22.91
N VAL A 322 -6.74 11.78 -22.89
CA VAL A 322 -6.06 12.34 -21.71
C VAL A 322 -5.65 13.78 -22.02
N GLY A 323 -6.20 14.74 -21.28
CA GLY A 323 -6.05 16.16 -21.54
C GLY A 323 -7.02 16.70 -22.60
N HIS A 324 -6.76 17.92 -23.08
CA HIS A 324 -7.64 18.63 -24.03
C HIS A 324 -7.41 18.16 -25.48
N THR A 325 -7.83 16.94 -25.79
CA THR A 325 -7.80 16.42 -27.18
C THR A 325 -8.95 17.01 -27.99
N GLU A 326 -8.73 17.29 -29.27
CA GLU A 326 -9.80 17.66 -30.21
C GLU A 326 -10.87 16.56 -30.31
N LEU A 327 -10.48 15.29 -30.16
CA LEU A 327 -11.41 14.16 -30.16
C LEU A 327 -12.46 14.28 -29.04
N ALA A 328 -12.04 14.66 -27.83
CA ALA A 328 -12.94 14.89 -26.69
C ALA A 328 -13.85 16.09 -26.96
N THR A 329 -13.29 17.20 -27.48
CA THR A 329 -14.07 18.39 -27.85
C THR A 329 -15.14 18.08 -28.90
N ARG A 330 -14.79 17.31 -29.94
CA ARG A 330 -15.75 16.88 -30.98
C ARG A 330 -16.84 15.96 -30.44
N ALA A 331 -16.54 15.19 -29.40
CA ALA A 331 -17.51 14.36 -28.68
C ALA A 331 -18.38 15.17 -27.69
N GLY A 332 -18.20 16.50 -27.61
CA GLY A 332 -18.94 17.37 -26.69
C GLY A 332 -18.48 17.25 -25.24
N VAL A 333 -17.30 16.68 -25.00
CA VAL A 333 -16.68 16.61 -23.68
C VAL A 333 -15.77 17.82 -23.51
N ASP A 334 -16.20 18.74 -22.66
CA ASP A 334 -15.38 19.86 -22.21
C ASP A 334 -14.48 19.38 -21.05
N ALA A 335 -13.20 19.72 -21.11
CA ALA A 335 -12.20 19.37 -20.12
C ALA A 335 -11.78 20.57 -19.27
N ASP A 336 -12.36 21.76 -19.50
CA ASP A 336 -12.02 23.01 -18.82
C ASP A 336 -12.48 23.03 -17.35
N ASP A 337 -13.41 22.15 -16.96
CA ASP A 337 -13.87 21.96 -15.59
C ASP A 337 -13.11 20.85 -14.82
N LEU A 338 -12.15 20.17 -15.47
CA LEU A 338 -11.27 19.20 -14.82
C LEU A 338 -10.38 19.93 -13.82
N LYS A 339 -10.72 19.80 -12.54
CA LYS A 339 -9.91 20.34 -11.45
C LYS A 339 -8.56 19.65 -11.42
N TRP A 340 -7.50 20.46 -11.49
CA TRP A 340 -6.13 20.04 -11.22
C TRP A 340 -6.03 19.38 -9.84
N ASP A 341 -5.43 18.19 -9.76
CA ASP A 341 -5.22 17.42 -8.53
C ASP A 341 -4.04 17.91 -7.67
N GLY A 342 -3.48 19.08 -8.01
CA GLY A 342 -2.70 19.88 -7.05
C GLY A 342 -1.22 19.53 -6.90
N GLY A 343 -0.58 18.96 -7.93
CA GLY A 343 0.89 18.94 -8.00
C GLY A 343 1.46 20.33 -8.29
N ARG A 344 1.81 21.08 -7.24
CA ARG A 344 2.69 22.25 -7.33
C ARG A 344 4.01 21.95 -6.66
#